data_AF-A0A7D9IRI7-F1
#
_entry.id   AF-A0A7D9IRI7-F1
#
_cell.length_a   1.000
_cell.length_b   1.000
_cell.length_c   1.000
_cell.angle_alpha   90.00
_cell.angle_beta   90.00
_cell.angle_gamma   90.00
#
_symmetry.space_group_name_H-M   'P 1'
#
loop_
_entity.id
_entity.type
_entity.pdbx_description
1 polymer ?
#
loop_
_entity_poly.entity_id
_entity_poly.type
_entity_poly.pdbx_seq_one_letter_code
_entity_poly.pdbx_strand_id
1 'polypeptide(L)'
;MRTKFWSRQKFHHNLKERHKITLRNLQFSVILYSKREIDAPTPDRAVNFPCFLTNANDAVEAYLKNKSFVWNLSSNYALRHLKESSSLCASCRELHQRRSNLPNGYYEFKTLQAYCDLTNNGWTLIARFSNGDVKHWMINGSFWYDKGTPYGEVGIPSHTTDMISPAFWNVKGDEFKITRSDDFSHEALLQTTSSCLQGVPFRSKITSYGTFHNGTEWANNQCLGNCEVLYSAGGQYKKTAGFGKHDCSSDLQSGNYIGFWCNWKLDSAVMMIGGGGEDCNRADHGIGITERNSAMFGGEEDYYDFGDIDNYKSNAPSSYSLNLWVR
;
A
#
# COMPACT_ATOMS: atom_id res chain seq x y z
N MET A 1 78.53 9.59 38.43
CA MET A 1 77.75 10.79 38.06
C MET A 1 76.26 10.43 38.03
N ARG A 2 75.45 11.16 38.82
CA ARG A 2 74.02 11.53 38.68
C ARG A 2 72.99 10.42 38.35
N THR A 3 72.24 9.87 39.30
CA THR A 3 70.99 10.37 39.98
C THR A 3 69.74 10.52 39.09
N LYS A 4 68.65 9.79 39.34
CA LYS A 4 67.45 10.24 40.10
C LYS A 4 66.22 9.30 39.97
N PHE A 5 65.40 9.41 41.01
CA PHE A 5 64.19 8.71 41.45
C PHE A 5 62.87 9.30 40.84
N TRP A 6 61.82 8.45 40.72
CA TRP A 6 60.34 8.70 40.74
C TRP A 6 59.71 9.55 39.59
N SER A 7 58.45 9.39 39.16
CA SER A 7 57.19 9.22 39.89
C SER A 7 56.00 8.83 38.99
N ARG A 8 54.90 8.36 39.62
CA ARG A 8 53.53 8.31 39.05
C ARG A 8 53.07 9.71 38.63
N GLN A 9 52.51 9.85 37.44
CA GLN A 9 51.59 10.95 37.10
C GLN A 9 50.20 10.42 36.80
N LYS A 10 49.28 10.69 37.74
CA LYS A 10 47.84 10.78 37.48
C LYS A 10 47.62 11.96 36.53
N PHE A 11 47.07 11.73 35.35
CA PHE A 11 46.43 12.81 34.59
C PHE A 11 44.96 12.89 35.00
N HIS A 12 44.69 13.80 35.93
CA HIS A 12 43.37 14.42 36.06
C HIS A 12 43.27 15.48 34.96
N HIS A 13 42.39 15.29 33.97
CA HIS A 13 41.85 16.40 33.21
C HIS A 13 40.33 16.43 33.36
N ASN A 14 39.89 17.22 34.35
CA ASN A 14 38.58 17.86 34.34
C ASN A 14 38.72 19.13 33.50
N LEU A 15 38.22 19.12 32.27
CA LEU A 15 37.93 20.36 31.53
C LEU A 15 36.41 20.44 31.42
N LYS A 16 35.80 21.17 32.36
CA LYS A 16 34.42 21.66 32.23
C LYS A 16 34.48 23.03 31.57
N GLU A 17 34.26 23.09 30.27
CA GLU A 17 33.91 24.38 29.65
C GLU A 17 32.41 24.60 29.80
N ARG A 18 32.04 25.68 30.49
CA ARG A 18 30.65 26.16 30.57
C ARG A 18 30.51 27.31 29.58
N HIS A 19 29.75 27.10 28.52
CA HIS A 19 29.28 28.21 27.68
C HIS A 19 27.93 28.71 28.18
N LYS A 20 27.83 30.02 28.43
CA LYS A 20 26.56 30.71 28.69
C LYS A 20 26.03 31.23 27.35
N ILE A 21 24.87 30.77 26.93
CA ILE A 21 24.11 31.36 25.83
C ILE A 21 22.83 31.92 26.42
N THR A 22 22.56 33.20 26.19
CA THR A 22 21.39 33.90 26.70
C THR A 22 20.36 34.06 25.58
N LEU A 23 19.21 33.41 25.70
CA LEU A 23 18.01 33.71 24.93
C LEU A 23 16.86 33.93 25.92
N ARG A 24 16.22 35.10 25.81
CA ARG A 24 15.03 35.59 26.54
C ARG A 24 14.64 34.76 27.78
N ASN A 25 15.18 35.17 28.93
CA ASN A 25 14.70 34.93 30.30
C ASN A 25 14.60 33.48 30.84
N LEU A 26 15.32 32.51 30.30
CA LEU A 26 15.56 31.23 30.99
C LEU A 26 17.06 30.86 30.95
N GLN A 27 17.68 30.62 32.11
CA GLN A 27 19.07 30.16 32.21
C GLN A 27 19.14 28.63 32.08
N PHE A 28 19.88 28.13 31.10
CA PHE A 28 20.24 26.72 30.98
C PHE A 28 21.75 26.54 31.04
N SER A 29 22.21 25.46 31.68
CA SER A 29 23.61 25.02 31.65
C SER A 29 23.70 23.76 30.80
N VAL A 30 24.43 23.82 29.68
CA VAL A 30 24.69 22.66 28.81
C VAL A 30 26.08 22.11 29.13
N ILE A 31 26.20 20.79 29.27
CA ILE A 31 27.47 20.07 29.39
C ILE A 31 27.61 19.18 28.16
N LEU A 32 28.60 19.46 27.31
CA LEU A 32 28.93 18.62 26.15
C LEU A 32 29.98 17.59 26.56
N TYR A 33 29.83 16.34 26.10
CA TYR A 33 30.83 15.29 26.23
C TYR A 33 31.35 14.89 24.84
N SER A 34 32.67 14.73 24.72
CA SER A 34 33.36 14.27 23.52
C SER A 34 33.16 12.77 23.28
N LYS A 35 32.97 12.40 22.01
CA LYS A 35 32.65 11.07 21.48
C LYS A 35 33.90 10.16 21.53
N ARG A 36 33.78 8.89 21.95
CA ARG A 36 34.78 7.85 21.67
C ARG A 36 34.33 7.01 20.47
N GLU A 37 35.27 6.75 19.56
CA GLU A 37 35.15 5.77 18.47
C GLU A 37 35.10 4.35 19.04
N ILE A 38 34.27 3.50 18.44
CA ILE A 38 34.24 2.05 18.65
C ILE A 38 34.44 1.42 17.27
N ASP A 39 35.45 0.56 17.14
CA ASP A 39 35.84 -0.11 15.91
C ASP A 39 34.75 -1.05 15.36
N ALA A 40 34.59 -1.07 14.03
CA ALA A 40 33.64 -1.92 13.31
C ALA A 40 34.27 -3.26 12.88
N PRO A 41 33.54 -4.40 12.90
CA PRO A 41 34.04 -5.66 12.37
C PRO A 41 33.81 -5.79 10.85
N THR A 42 34.69 -6.55 10.20
CA THR A 42 34.81 -6.75 8.75
C THR A 42 33.71 -7.60 8.11
N PRO A 43 33.43 -7.44 6.80
CA PRO A 43 32.33 -8.13 6.12
C PRO A 43 32.84 -9.33 5.31
N ASP A 44 32.51 -10.55 5.74
CA ASP A 44 32.54 -11.70 4.84
C ASP A 44 31.45 -12.71 5.23
N ARG A 45 30.74 -13.20 4.20
CA ARG A 45 29.48 -13.98 4.19
C ARG A 45 28.19 -13.16 4.30
N ALA A 46 27.72 -12.68 3.15
CA ALA A 46 26.32 -12.34 2.94
C ALA A 46 25.46 -13.61 3.00
N VAL A 47 24.93 -13.91 4.17
CA VAL A 47 23.79 -14.83 4.33
C VAL A 47 22.53 -14.01 4.06
N ASN A 48 21.61 -14.52 3.23
CA ASN A 48 20.27 -13.96 3.11
C ASN A 48 19.62 -13.93 4.50
N PHE A 49 19.59 -12.75 5.12
CA PHE A 49 18.92 -12.59 6.41
C PHE A 49 17.42 -12.45 6.15
N PRO A 50 16.59 -13.45 6.51
CA PRO A 50 15.17 -13.17 6.69
C PRO A 50 15.08 -12.11 7.78
N CYS A 51 14.09 -11.24 7.67
CA CYS A 51 13.85 -10.15 8.59
C CYS A 51 13.43 -10.61 10.00
N PHE A 52 14.31 -11.31 10.70
CA PHE A 52 14.14 -11.78 12.06
C PHE A 52 15.30 -11.27 12.91
N LEU A 53 14.94 -10.69 14.06
CA LEU A 53 15.78 -10.19 15.16
C LEU A 53 16.36 -8.78 14.88
N THR A 54 15.97 -7.75 15.62
CA THR A 54 16.18 -7.59 17.07
C THR A 54 14.94 -7.05 17.80
N ASN A 55 14.50 -7.75 18.85
CA ASN A 55 13.36 -7.32 19.66
C ASN A 55 13.69 -6.07 20.49
N ALA A 56 12.91 -4.99 20.28
CA ALA A 56 12.94 -3.80 21.13
C ALA A 56 12.51 -4.09 22.59
N ASN A 57 11.82 -5.21 22.82
CA ASN A 57 11.35 -5.60 24.16
C ASN A 57 12.50 -6.01 25.09
N ASP A 58 13.59 -6.59 24.57
CA ASP A 58 14.74 -7.00 25.41
C ASP A 58 15.53 -5.79 25.93
N ALA A 59 15.57 -4.69 25.16
CA ALA A 59 16.18 -3.43 25.57
C ALA A 59 15.30 -2.67 26.59
N VAL A 60 13.98 -2.78 26.48
CA VAL A 60 13.02 -2.16 27.41
C VAL A 60 12.96 -2.93 28.74
N GLU A 61 13.03 -4.26 28.73
CA GLU A 61 13.18 -5.10 29.94
C GLU A 61 14.49 -4.81 30.69
N ALA A 62 15.60 -4.60 29.95
CA ALA A 62 16.87 -4.16 30.53
C ALA A 62 16.80 -2.73 31.11
N TYR A 63 15.97 -1.85 30.51
CA TYR A 63 15.74 -0.48 30.95
C TYR A 63 14.87 -0.38 32.22
N LEU A 64 13.82 -1.20 32.33
CA LEU A 64 12.93 -1.20 33.50
C LEU A 64 13.59 -1.74 34.77
N LYS A 65 14.64 -2.55 34.65
CA LYS A 65 15.43 -3.04 35.80
C LYS A 65 16.41 -2.01 36.37
N ASN A 66 16.66 -0.88 35.70
CA ASN A 66 17.64 0.11 36.15
C ASN A 66 16.98 1.48 36.38
N LYS A 67 16.31 1.62 37.53
CA LYS A 67 15.72 2.89 37.98
C LYS A 67 16.82 3.93 38.23
N SER A 68 17.02 4.86 37.30
CA SER A 68 17.40 6.27 37.54
C SER A 68 17.97 6.91 36.27
N PHE A 69 17.14 7.20 35.27
CA PHE A 69 17.55 8.16 34.24
C PHE A 69 16.33 8.78 33.56
N VAL A 70 16.00 10.02 33.95
CA VAL A 70 15.03 10.87 33.28
C VAL A 70 15.72 11.51 32.09
N TRP A 71 15.26 11.26 30.87
CA TRP A 71 15.52 12.15 29.74
C TRP A 71 14.34 12.31 28.80
N ASN A 72 14.11 13.58 28.44
CA ASN A 72 13.56 14.03 27.17
C ASN A 72 14.32 13.36 26.00
N LEU A 73 13.77 12.28 25.46
CA LEU A 73 14.11 11.73 24.14
C LEU A 73 12.95 12.09 23.19
N SER A 74 12.78 13.40 22.92
CA SER A 74 11.66 13.90 22.13
C SER A 74 11.93 13.80 20.63
N SER A 75 10.98 13.18 19.92
CA SER A 75 10.79 13.04 18.46
C SER A 75 11.89 12.41 17.60
N ASN A 76 13.14 12.87 17.66
CA ASN A 76 14.17 12.50 16.67
C ASN A 76 14.62 11.04 16.76
N TYR A 77 14.71 10.49 17.96
CA TYR A 77 15.05 9.08 18.15
C TYR A 77 13.93 8.14 17.69
N ALA A 78 12.67 8.49 18.02
CA ALA A 78 11.49 7.74 17.59
C ALA A 78 11.34 7.76 16.06
N LEU A 79 11.51 8.92 15.41
CA LEU A 79 11.48 9.06 13.95
C LEU A 79 12.57 8.23 13.26
N ARG A 80 13.79 8.20 13.81
CA ARG A 80 14.88 7.39 13.28
C ARG A 80 14.59 5.90 13.37
N HIS A 81 14.08 5.43 14.51
CA HIS A 81 13.67 4.03 14.69
C HIS A 81 12.48 3.62 13.82
N LEU A 82 11.55 4.53 13.56
CA LEU A 82 10.45 4.28 12.62
C LEU A 82 10.96 4.08 11.19
N LYS A 83 11.88 4.94 10.73
CA LYS A 83 12.51 4.83 9.41
C LYS A 83 13.39 3.57 9.27
N GLU A 84 14.17 3.23 10.29
CA GLU A 84 14.98 2.01 10.31
C GLU A 84 14.08 0.75 10.33
N SER A 85 12.92 0.81 10.99
CA SER A 85 11.95 -0.29 11.02
C SER A 85 11.24 -0.51 9.68
N SER A 86 10.78 0.56 9.01
CA SER A 86 10.04 0.45 7.75
C SER A 86 10.94 0.11 6.57
N SER A 87 12.18 0.63 6.55
CA SER A 87 13.17 0.33 5.51
C SER A 87 13.62 -1.14 5.45
N LEU A 88 13.31 -1.93 6.49
CA LEU A 88 13.55 -3.38 6.53
C LEU A 88 12.33 -4.23 6.12
N CYS A 89 11.16 -3.63 5.89
CA CYS A 89 9.95 -4.34 5.47
C CYS A 89 9.75 -4.22 3.96
N ALA A 90 9.09 -5.20 3.35
CA ALA A 90 8.72 -5.16 1.93
C ALA A 90 7.27 -4.67 1.70
N SER A 91 6.43 -4.72 2.73
CA SER A 91 5.00 -4.36 2.64
C SER A 91 4.42 -3.87 3.97
N CYS A 92 3.20 -3.32 3.92
CA CYS A 92 2.48 -2.91 5.13
C CYS A 92 2.11 -4.10 6.03
N ARG A 93 1.89 -5.30 5.46
CA ARG A 93 1.64 -6.52 6.23
C ARG A 93 2.82 -6.89 7.11
N GLU A 94 4.02 -6.92 6.51
CA GLU A 94 5.25 -7.20 7.27
C GLU A 94 5.50 -6.15 8.34
N LEU A 95 5.24 -4.88 8.03
CA LEU A 95 5.35 -3.79 8.99
C LEU A 95 4.39 -3.97 10.17
N HIS A 96 3.13 -4.29 9.89
CA HIS A 96 2.11 -4.54 10.91
C HIS A 96 2.47 -5.74 11.79
N GLN A 97 2.94 -6.85 11.20
CA GLN A 97 3.36 -8.04 11.94
C GLN A 97 4.51 -7.76 12.91
N ARG A 98 5.43 -6.84 12.54
CA ARG A 98 6.52 -6.44 13.43
C ARG A 98 6.09 -5.40 14.46
N ARG A 99 5.23 -4.46 14.07
CA ARG A 99 4.80 -3.32 14.91
C ARG A 99 3.32 -3.03 14.70
N SER A 100 2.49 -3.76 15.42
CA SER A 100 1.03 -3.66 15.34
C SER A 100 0.45 -2.36 15.91
N ASN A 101 1.26 -1.57 16.62
CA ASN A 101 0.84 -0.31 17.26
C ASN A 101 1.13 0.94 16.42
N LEU A 102 1.61 0.78 15.19
CA LEU A 102 1.84 1.90 14.29
C LEU A 102 0.52 2.42 13.69
N PRO A 103 0.37 3.75 13.51
CA PRO A 103 -0.83 4.34 12.93
C PRO A 103 -0.90 4.10 11.41
N ASN A 104 -2.08 4.25 10.83
CA ASN A 104 -2.22 4.37 9.38
C ASN A 104 -1.39 5.56 8.88
N GLY A 105 -0.84 5.45 7.67
CA GLY A 105 -0.04 6.54 7.13
C GLY A 105 0.84 6.15 5.96
N TYR A 106 1.62 7.12 5.50
CA TYR A 106 2.59 6.93 4.43
C TYR A 106 3.92 6.43 4.99
N TYR A 107 4.41 5.31 4.48
CA TYR A 107 5.64 4.67 4.94
C TYR A 107 6.63 4.49 3.79
N GLU A 108 7.91 4.57 4.13
CA GLU A 108 9.03 4.34 3.24
C GLU A 108 9.64 2.96 3.51
N PHE A 109 9.62 2.13 2.48
CA PHE A 109 10.23 0.80 2.45
C PHE A 109 11.52 0.84 1.62
N LYS A 110 12.29 -0.25 1.63
CA LYS A 110 13.57 -0.32 0.92
C LYS A 110 13.49 0.03 -0.57
N THR A 111 12.42 -0.38 -1.22
CA THR A 111 12.27 -0.34 -2.69
C THR A 111 11.07 0.48 -3.16
N LEU A 112 10.23 0.96 -2.24
CA LEU A 112 9.01 1.68 -2.57
C LEU A 112 8.53 2.53 -1.40
N GLN A 113 7.61 3.43 -1.69
CA GLN A 113 6.83 4.15 -0.68
C GLN A 113 5.35 3.86 -0.92
N ALA A 114 4.57 3.71 0.14
CA ALA A 114 3.15 3.41 0.03
C ALA A 114 2.38 3.85 1.28
N TYR A 115 1.09 4.12 1.09
CA TYR A 115 0.16 4.28 2.21
C TYR A 115 -0.23 2.92 2.80
N CYS A 116 -0.19 2.82 4.13
CA CYS A 116 -0.54 1.65 4.90
C CYS A 116 -1.78 1.89 5.74
N ASP A 117 -2.76 1.01 5.59
CA ASP A 117 -3.83 0.80 6.56
C ASP A 117 -3.39 -0.33 7.52
N LEU A 118 -2.74 0.08 8.62
CA LEU A 118 -2.23 -0.79 9.66
C LEU A 118 -3.31 -1.17 10.68
N THR A 119 -4.43 -0.42 10.75
CA THR A 119 -5.57 -0.77 11.60
C THR A 119 -6.25 -2.07 11.19
N ASN A 120 -6.18 -2.44 9.90
CA ASN A 120 -6.86 -3.61 9.34
C ASN A 120 -5.90 -4.75 8.93
N ASN A 121 -4.87 -5.01 9.74
CA ASN A 121 -3.81 -6.01 9.52
C ASN A 121 -2.80 -5.68 8.41
N GLY A 122 -2.59 -4.40 8.09
CA GLY A 122 -1.48 -3.99 7.22
C GLY A 122 -1.75 -4.09 5.73
N TRP A 123 -2.81 -3.44 5.25
CA TRP A 123 -3.09 -3.30 3.82
C TRP A 123 -2.20 -2.24 3.17
N THR A 124 -1.68 -2.52 1.98
CA THR A 124 -0.90 -1.58 1.17
C THR A 124 -1.74 -1.01 0.03
N LEU A 125 -1.83 0.31 -0.08
CA LEU A 125 -2.49 0.99 -1.20
C LEU A 125 -1.67 0.79 -2.49
N ILE A 126 -2.28 0.23 -3.54
CA ILE A 126 -1.58 -0.07 -4.79
C ILE A 126 -2.09 0.72 -5.99
N ALA A 127 -3.37 1.06 -6.02
CA ALA A 127 -4.00 1.75 -7.13
C ALA A 127 -5.24 2.52 -6.70
N ARG A 128 -5.65 3.49 -7.52
CA ARG A 128 -6.92 4.20 -7.44
C ARG A 128 -7.49 4.41 -8.84
N PHE A 129 -8.78 4.13 -8.96
CA PHE A 129 -9.59 4.26 -10.17
C PHE A 129 -10.54 5.44 -10.03
N SER A 130 -10.44 6.41 -10.91
CA SER A 130 -11.12 7.69 -10.78
C SER A 130 -11.75 8.15 -12.09
N ASN A 131 -13.07 8.32 -12.10
CA ASN A 131 -13.75 8.95 -13.22
C ASN A 131 -13.66 10.50 -13.20
N GLY A 132 -12.99 11.09 -12.20
CA GLY A 132 -12.85 12.53 -12.01
C GLY A 132 -11.73 13.18 -12.83
N ASP A 133 -10.91 12.37 -13.49
CA ASP A 133 -9.76 12.79 -14.28
C ASP A 133 -9.68 12.05 -15.62
N VAL A 134 -8.50 12.06 -16.24
CA VAL A 134 -8.25 11.31 -17.47
C VAL A 134 -8.31 9.82 -17.13
N LYS A 135 -9.03 9.04 -17.94
CA LYS A 135 -9.32 7.62 -17.71
C LYS A 135 -8.13 6.70 -17.97
N HIS A 136 -7.04 6.88 -17.24
CA HIS A 136 -5.74 6.28 -17.58
C HIS A 136 -5.76 4.76 -17.60
N TRP A 137 -6.64 4.15 -16.80
CA TRP A 137 -6.77 2.69 -16.76
C TRP A 137 -7.34 2.11 -18.04
N MET A 138 -8.07 2.91 -18.83
CA MET A 138 -8.80 2.42 -20.00
C MET A 138 -8.28 2.91 -21.36
N ILE A 139 -7.30 3.81 -21.39
CA ILE A 139 -6.77 4.37 -22.64
C ILE A 139 -6.14 3.29 -23.54
N ASN A 140 -5.22 2.47 -23.02
CA ASN A 140 -4.42 1.57 -23.87
C ASN A 140 -3.87 0.32 -23.15
N GLY A 141 -4.28 0.07 -21.91
CA GLY A 141 -3.76 -1.02 -21.10
C GLY A 141 -2.46 -0.71 -20.33
N SER A 142 -1.79 0.42 -20.59
CA SER A 142 -0.44 0.68 -20.03
C SER A 142 -0.40 0.71 -18.50
N PHE A 143 -1.45 1.19 -17.83
CA PHE A 143 -1.51 1.17 -16.36
C PHE A 143 -1.55 -0.27 -15.79
N TRP A 144 -2.19 -1.19 -16.50
CA TRP A 144 -2.24 -2.60 -16.12
C TRP A 144 -0.90 -3.31 -16.38
N TYR A 145 -0.29 -3.08 -17.54
CA TYR A 145 0.88 -3.85 -18.01
C TYR A 145 2.23 -3.14 -17.81
N ASP A 146 2.37 -1.93 -18.35
CA ASP A 146 3.69 -1.37 -18.69
C ASP A 146 4.19 -0.32 -17.70
N LYS A 147 3.30 0.26 -16.89
CA LYS A 147 3.64 1.40 -16.03
C LYS A 147 4.73 1.02 -15.02
N GLY A 148 5.96 1.50 -15.25
CA GLY A 148 7.11 1.22 -14.39
C GLY A 148 7.43 2.30 -13.35
N THR A 149 6.69 3.42 -13.36
CA THR A 149 6.88 4.55 -12.44
C THR A 149 5.56 4.92 -11.76
N PRO A 150 5.61 5.41 -10.51
CA PRO A 150 4.41 5.86 -9.82
C PRO A 150 3.68 6.95 -10.61
N TYR A 151 2.37 7.00 -10.47
CA TYR A 151 1.53 8.09 -10.97
C TYR A 151 0.51 8.49 -9.91
N GLY A 152 0.15 9.77 -9.88
CA GLY A 152 -0.79 10.32 -8.90
C GLY A 152 -0.24 10.38 -7.48
N GLU A 153 -1.09 10.77 -6.54
CA GLU A 153 -0.73 10.92 -5.13
C GLU A 153 -0.86 9.61 -4.36
N VAL A 154 0.23 8.85 -4.34
CA VAL A 154 0.34 7.51 -3.71
C VAL A 154 0.24 7.52 -2.17
N GLY A 155 0.37 8.69 -1.55
CA GLY A 155 0.38 8.87 -0.10
C GLY A 155 -0.93 9.35 0.51
N ILE A 156 -1.94 9.66 -0.30
CA ILE A 156 -3.20 10.25 0.18
C ILE A 156 -4.38 9.44 -0.36
N PRO A 157 -4.91 8.45 0.39
CA PRO A 157 -5.99 7.58 -0.08
C PRO A 157 -7.29 8.33 -0.39
N SER A 158 -7.48 9.53 0.19
CA SER A 158 -8.70 10.33 0.03
C SER A 158 -8.77 11.18 -1.24
N HIS A 159 -7.73 11.15 -2.07
CA HIS A 159 -7.77 11.87 -3.35
C HIS A 159 -8.73 11.20 -4.33
N THR A 160 -9.23 11.98 -5.28
CA THR A 160 -10.22 11.56 -6.28
C THR A 160 -9.65 11.60 -7.69
N THR A 161 -8.38 11.18 -7.83
CA THR A 161 -7.65 11.11 -9.11
C THR A 161 -6.91 9.79 -9.20
N ASP A 162 -6.71 9.32 -10.44
CA ASP A 162 -6.02 8.08 -10.72
C ASP A 162 -4.65 8.05 -10.05
N MET A 163 -4.32 6.88 -9.51
CA MET A 163 -3.03 6.65 -8.88
C MET A 163 -2.60 5.21 -9.07
N ILE A 164 -1.32 5.02 -9.30
CA ILE A 164 -0.69 3.70 -9.30
C ILE A 164 0.64 3.79 -8.57
N SER A 165 0.80 2.93 -7.56
CA SER A 165 1.99 2.86 -6.72
C SER A 165 2.93 1.77 -7.20
N PRO A 166 4.25 1.85 -6.95
CA PRO A 166 5.17 0.74 -7.23
C PRO A 166 4.81 -0.54 -6.50
N ALA A 167 4.02 -0.44 -5.43
CA ALA A 167 3.47 -1.60 -4.74
C ALA A 167 2.60 -2.48 -5.66
N PHE A 168 1.97 -1.93 -6.71
CA PHE A 168 1.17 -2.67 -7.69
C PHE A 168 1.96 -3.80 -8.38
N TRP A 169 3.26 -3.60 -8.61
CA TRP A 169 4.14 -4.59 -9.24
C TRP A 169 5.24 -5.16 -8.33
N ASN A 170 5.42 -4.60 -7.12
CA ASN A 170 6.46 -5.06 -6.19
C ASN A 170 5.94 -5.80 -4.96
N VAL A 171 4.74 -5.47 -4.45
CA VAL A 171 4.23 -6.06 -3.21
C VAL A 171 3.51 -7.36 -3.52
N LYS A 172 4.06 -8.46 -3.04
CA LYS A 172 3.39 -9.76 -3.01
C LYS A 172 2.27 -9.73 -1.98
N GLY A 173 1.11 -10.26 -2.35
CA GLY A 173 -0.04 -10.40 -1.46
C GLY A 173 -0.75 -11.73 -1.69
N ASP A 174 -1.61 -12.10 -0.75
CA ASP A 174 -2.52 -13.23 -0.87
C ASP A 174 -3.92 -12.75 -1.25
N GLU A 175 -4.31 -11.55 -0.80
CA GLU A 175 -5.64 -10.98 -0.99
C GLU A 175 -5.59 -9.52 -1.42
N PHE A 176 -6.69 -9.04 -2.00
CA PHE A 176 -6.95 -7.61 -2.17
C PHE A 176 -8.30 -7.18 -1.60
N LYS A 177 -8.44 -5.89 -1.31
CA LYS A 177 -9.73 -5.24 -1.02
C LYS A 177 -9.91 -3.99 -1.87
N ILE A 178 -11.17 -3.62 -2.05
CA ILE A 178 -11.55 -2.34 -2.66
C ILE A 178 -12.23 -1.49 -1.61
N THR A 179 -11.88 -0.20 -1.53
CA THR A 179 -12.52 0.79 -0.64
C THR A 179 -12.89 2.03 -1.42
N ARG A 180 -13.69 2.93 -0.85
CA ARG A 180 -13.84 4.28 -1.40
C ARG A 180 -12.76 5.21 -0.90
N SER A 181 -12.46 6.26 -1.66
CA SER A 181 -11.54 7.32 -1.25
C SER A 181 -12.15 8.26 -0.21
N ASP A 182 -13.47 8.47 -0.24
CA ASP A 182 -14.18 9.33 0.72
C ASP A 182 -14.50 8.63 2.06
N ASP A 183 -14.11 7.36 2.21
CA ASP A 183 -14.13 6.65 3.49
C ASP A 183 -12.75 6.62 4.15
N PHE A 184 -12.60 7.45 5.19
CA PHE A 184 -11.38 7.56 5.99
C PHE A 184 -11.10 6.34 6.89
N SER A 185 -12.10 5.47 7.12
CA SER A 185 -11.90 4.22 7.86
C SER A 185 -11.34 3.10 6.99
N HIS A 186 -11.38 3.29 5.65
CA HIS A 186 -10.95 2.31 4.65
C HIS A 186 -11.65 0.96 4.83
N GLU A 187 -12.94 1.00 5.18
CA GLU A 187 -13.80 -0.17 5.22
C GLU A 187 -13.84 -0.79 3.82
N ALA A 188 -13.62 -2.11 3.77
CA ALA A 188 -13.72 -2.84 2.53
C ALA A 188 -15.15 -2.69 1.97
N LEU A 189 -15.31 -2.39 0.70
CA LEU A 189 -16.57 -2.65 0.00
C LEU A 189 -16.67 -4.15 -0.31
N LEU A 190 -15.57 -4.70 -0.81
CA LEU A 190 -15.31 -6.13 -0.95
C LEU A 190 -13.87 -6.44 -0.57
N GLN A 191 -13.63 -7.68 -0.19
CA GLN A 191 -12.31 -8.27 -0.03
C GLN A 191 -12.31 -9.66 -0.65
N THR A 192 -11.23 -10.02 -1.35
CA THR A 192 -11.05 -11.40 -1.80
C THR A 192 -10.72 -12.34 -0.65
N THR A 193 -10.95 -13.62 -0.92
CA THR A 193 -10.62 -14.73 -0.02
C THR A 193 -9.93 -15.86 -0.79
N SER A 194 -9.57 -16.93 -0.07
CA SER A 194 -9.05 -18.17 -0.66
C SER A 194 -7.75 -17.98 -1.44
N SER A 195 -6.89 -17.06 -0.99
CA SER A 195 -5.56 -16.75 -1.56
C SER A 195 -5.62 -16.34 -3.03
N CYS A 196 -6.53 -15.42 -3.36
CA CYS A 196 -6.76 -14.94 -4.72
C CYS A 196 -5.48 -14.58 -5.50
N LEU A 197 -4.54 -13.89 -4.85
CA LEU A 197 -3.28 -13.44 -5.44
C LEU A 197 -2.14 -14.47 -5.38
N GLN A 198 -2.29 -15.55 -4.62
CA GLN A 198 -1.31 -16.66 -4.53
C GLN A 198 0.15 -16.22 -4.26
N GLY A 199 0.34 -15.17 -3.45
CA GLY A 199 1.66 -14.69 -3.08
C GLY A 199 2.42 -13.96 -4.20
N VAL A 200 1.74 -13.53 -5.27
CA VAL A 200 2.36 -12.71 -6.34
C VAL A 200 1.87 -11.25 -6.27
N PRO A 201 2.59 -10.29 -6.90
CA PRO A 201 2.09 -8.94 -7.05
C PRO A 201 0.79 -8.89 -7.84
N PHE A 202 -0.06 -7.90 -7.55
CA PHE A 202 -1.33 -7.72 -8.25
C PHE A 202 -1.15 -7.64 -9.77
N ARG A 203 -0.12 -6.93 -10.25
CA ARG A 203 0.24 -6.92 -11.68
C ARG A 203 0.43 -8.32 -12.22
N SER A 204 1.27 -9.14 -11.58
CA SER A 204 1.54 -10.51 -12.02
C SER A 204 0.28 -11.35 -12.10
N LYS A 205 -0.66 -11.19 -11.15
CA LYS A 205 -1.97 -11.85 -11.20
C LYS A 205 -2.78 -11.38 -12.40
N ILE A 206 -3.00 -10.07 -12.54
CA ILE A 206 -3.91 -9.55 -13.56
C ILE A 206 -3.35 -9.76 -14.98
N THR A 207 -2.03 -9.70 -15.18
CA THR A 207 -1.40 -9.93 -16.49
C THR A 207 -1.16 -11.41 -16.80
N SER A 208 -1.49 -12.34 -15.90
CA SER A 208 -1.29 -13.78 -16.15
C SER A 208 -2.28 -14.37 -17.16
N TYR A 209 -3.41 -13.67 -17.40
CA TYR A 209 -4.49 -14.14 -18.27
C TYR A 209 -4.29 -13.81 -19.75
N GLY A 210 -3.30 -12.98 -20.08
CA GLY A 210 -3.03 -12.55 -21.44
C GLY A 210 -2.32 -11.20 -21.49
N THR A 211 -2.16 -10.67 -22.69
CA THR A 211 -1.56 -9.35 -22.92
C THR A 211 -2.50 -8.54 -23.78
N PHE A 212 -3.20 -7.61 -23.15
CA PHE A 212 -4.26 -6.82 -23.76
C PHE A 212 -3.84 -5.36 -23.81
N HIS A 213 -3.50 -4.89 -25.00
CA HIS A 213 -3.25 -3.48 -25.28
C HIS A 213 -4.35 -2.91 -26.18
N ASN A 214 -4.21 -1.65 -26.58
CA ASN A 214 -5.14 -1.01 -27.50
C ASN A 214 -5.43 -1.91 -28.73
N GLY A 215 -6.71 -2.12 -29.04
CA GLY A 215 -7.14 -2.92 -30.18
C GLY A 215 -7.09 -4.45 -29.97
N THR A 216 -6.66 -4.94 -28.82
CA THR A 216 -6.60 -6.38 -28.53
C THR A 216 -7.79 -6.79 -27.67
N GLU A 217 -8.62 -7.72 -28.17
CA GLU A 217 -9.75 -8.26 -27.43
C GLU A 217 -9.29 -9.24 -26.34
N TRP A 218 -9.83 -9.13 -25.12
CA TRP A 218 -9.42 -10.00 -24.01
C TRP A 218 -10.24 -11.27 -23.84
N ALA A 219 -11.57 -11.21 -24.00
CA ALA A 219 -12.43 -12.37 -23.79
C ALA A 219 -13.66 -12.33 -24.69
N ASN A 220 -14.30 -13.48 -24.85
CA ASN A 220 -15.57 -13.64 -25.55
C ASN A 220 -16.51 -14.49 -24.67
N ASN A 221 -17.58 -13.90 -24.16
CA ASN A 221 -18.60 -14.52 -23.31
C ASN A 221 -18.03 -15.32 -22.12
N GLN A 222 -16.97 -14.80 -21.48
CA GLN A 222 -16.33 -15.44 -20.33
C GLN A 222 -15.55 -14.42 -19.49
N CYS A 223 -15.23 -14.80 -18.25
CA CYS A 223 -14.14 -14.21 -17.47
C CYS A 223 -12.93 -15.13 -17.56
N LEU A 224 -11.72 -14.58 -17.76
CA LEU A 224 -10.50 -15.39 -17.85
C LEU A 224 -10.01 -15.91 -16.50
N GLY A 225 -10.47 -15.30 -15.42
CA GLY A 225 -10.30 -15.81 -14.06
C GLY A 225 -11.27 -15.16 -13.10
N ASN A 226 -11.30 -15.63 -11.85
CA ASN A 226 -12.11 -15.04 -10.80
C ASN A 226 -11.50 -15.33 -9.42
N CYS A 227 -12.04 -14.67 -8.40
CA CYS A 227 -11.78 -14.93 -7.00
C CYS A 227 -13.05 -14.79 -6.18
N GLU A 228 -13.21 -15.64 -5.16
CA GLU A 228 -14.28 -15.49 -4.17
C GLU A 228 -14.11 -14.19 -3.38
N VAL A 229 -15.22 -13.52 -3.10
CA VAL A 229 -15.25 -12.26 -2.34
C VAL A 229 -16.18 -12.31 -1.14
N LEU A 230 -15.86 -11.49 -0.15
CA LEU A 230 -16.75 -11.12 0.93
C LEU A 230 -17.06 -9.64 0.84
N TYR A 231 -18.34 -9.29 0.89
CA TYR A 231 -18.80 -7.91 1.02
C TYR A 231 -18.88 -7.51 2.49
N SER A 232 -18.61 -6.24 2.79
CA SER A 232 -18.63 -5.75 4.17
C SER A 232 -20.03 -5.71 4.79
N ALA A 233 -20.10 -5.91 6.10
CA ALA A 233 -21.35 -5.80 6.84
C ALA A 233 -21.92 -4.36 6.83
N GLY A 234 -21.08 -3.33 6.71
CA GLY A 234 -21.50 -1.93 6.64
C GLY A 234 -22.36 -1.58 5.42
N GLY A 235 -22.35 -2.40 4.38
CA GLY A 235 -23.29 -2.30 3.27
C GLY A 235 -23.05 -1.14 2.30
N GLN A 236 -21.93 -0.40 2.44
CA GLN A 236 -21.61 0.75 1.58
C GLN A 236 -21.49 0.36 0.09
N TYR A 237 -21.11 -0.89 -0.21
CA TYR A 237 -21.05 -1.42 -1.57
C TYR A 237 -22.39 -1.28 -2.31
N LYS A 238 -23.54 -1.41 -1.63
CA LYS A 238 -24.88 -1.30 -2.26
C LYS A 238 -25.18 0.07 -2.87
N LYS A 239 -24.44 1.11 -2.47
CA LYS A 239 -24.58 2.50 -2.95
C LYS A 239 -23.36 2.93 -3.76
N THR A 240 -22.46 2.01 -4.10
CA THR A 240 -21.23 2.31 -4.82
C THR A 240 -21.38 1.86 -6.26
N ALA A 241 -21.02 2.73 -7.20
CA ALA A 241 -21.05 2.38 -8.62
C ALA A 241 -20.03 1.26 -8.91
N GLY A 242 -20.40 0.35 -9.78
CA GLY A 242 -19.69 -0.88 -10.11
C GLY A 242 -20.04 -2.08 -9.22
N PHE A 243 -20.93 -1.91 -8.25
CA PHE A 243 -21.39 -2.98 -7.35
C PHE A 243 -22.89 -3.30 -7.56
N GLY A 244 -23.49 -2.80 -8.64
CA GLY A 244 -24.92 -2.99 -8.93
C GLY A 244 -25.34 -4.44 -9.11
N LYS A 245 -24.38 -5.33 -9.45
CA LYS A 245 -24.62 -6.77 -9.67
C LYS A 245 -24.07 -7.69 -8.58
N HIS A 246 -23.72 -7.15 -7.42
CA HIS A 246 -23.14 -7.91 -6.30
C HIS A 246 -24.01 -9.10 -5.82
N ASP A 247 -25.33 -9.04 -6.01
CA ASP A 247 -26.29 -10.07 -5.59
C ASP A 247 -26.91 -10.84 -6.77
N CYS A 248 -26.46 -10.55 -8.01
CA CYS A 248 -26.92 -11.26 -9.20
C CYS A 248 -26.08 -12.50 -9.47
N SER A 249 -26.69 -13.54 -10.06
CA SER A 249 -25.97 -14.71 -10.55
C SER A 249 -26.56 -15.19 -11.87
N SER A 250 -25.72 -15.39 -12.88
CA SER A 250 -26.11 -15.88 -14.20
C SER A 250 -24.93 -16.62 -14.84
N ASP A 251 -24.96 -16.80 -16.15
CA ASP A 251 -24.09 -17.72 -16.89
C ASP A 251 -22.60 -17.35 -16.85
N LEU A 252 -22.26 -16.06 -16.64
CA LEU A 252 -20.86 -15.62 -16.65
C LEU A 252 -20.17 -15.86 -15.30
N GLN A 253 -20.81 -15.43 -14.20
CA GLN A 253 -20.45 -15.80 -12.83
C GLN A 253 -21.58 -15.45 -11.85
N SER A 254 -21.36 -15.76 -10.56
CA SER A 254 -22.26 -15.40 -9.46
C SER A 254 -21.80 -14.19 -8.66
N GLY A 255 -22.72 -13.65 -7.85
CA GLY A 255 -22.50 -12.49 -6.97
C GLY A 255 -21.35 -12.66 -5.97
N ASN A 256 -20.97 -13.89 -5.67
CA ASN A 256 -19.91 -14.19 -4.69
C ASN A 256 -18.49 -14.06 -5.25
N TYR A 257 -18.33 -13.55 -6.47
CA TYR A 257 -17.04 -13.48 -7.14
C TYR A 257 -16.72 -12.08 -7.66
N ILE A 258 -15.42 -11.82 -7.79
CA ILE A 258 -14.88 -10.82 -8.70
C ILE A 258 -14.19 -11.53 -9.86
N GLY A 259 -14.60 -11.22 -11.08
CA GLY A 259 -14.06 -11.79 -12.31
C GLY A 259 -12.98 -10.90 -12.93
N PHE A 260 -12.04 -11.49 -13.66
CA PHE A 260 -10.96 -10.78 -14.36
C PHE A 260 -11.09 -10.93 -15.87
N TRP A 261 -10.91 -9.82 -16.58
CA TRP A 261 -11.00 -9.76 -18.04
C TRP A 261 -12.29 -10.41 -18.56
N CYS A 262 -13.41 -9.90 -18.07
CA CYS A 262 -14.72 -10.41 -18.38
C CYS A 262 -15.28 -9.77 -19.64
N ASN A 263 -16.02 -10.55 -20.41
CA ASN A 263 -16.81 -10.10 -21.53
C ASN A 263 -18.14 -10.86 -21.57
N TRP A 264 -19.21 -10.17 -21.92
CA TRP A 264 -20.46 -10.77 -22.35
C TRP A 264 -21.04 -10.00 -23.52
N LYS A 265 -21.16 -10.68 -24.66
CA LYS A 265 -21.56 -10.12 -25.95
C LYS A 265 -20.67 -8.92 -26.31
N LEU A 266 -21.14 -7.71 -26.05
CA LEU A 266 -20.52 -6.46 -26.48
C LEU A 266 -19.82 -5.74 -25.32
N ASP A 267 -20.09 -6.13 -24.08
CA ASP A 267 -19.75 -5.34 -22.91
C ASP A 267 -18.75 -6.06 -22.03
N SER A 268 -17.85 -5.30 -21.41
CA SER A 268 -16.65 -5.89 -20.81
C SER A 268 -16.08 -5.09 -19.65
N ALA A 269 -15.40 -5.79 -18.74
CA ALA A 269 -14.72 -5.23 -17.58
C ALA A 269 -13.38 -5.92 -17.33
N VAL A 270 -12.36 -5.15 -16.92
CA VAL A 270 -11.08 -5.72 -16.45
C VAL A 270 -11.28 -6.42 -15.12
N MET A 271 -12.07 -5.85 -14.21
CA MET A 271 -12.49 -6.51 -12.96
C MET A 271 -14.01 -6.37 -12.79
N MET A 272 -14.75 -7.43 -13.08
CA MET A 272 -16.22 -7.45 -12.96
C MET A 272 -16.63 -7.86 -11.55
N ILE A 273 -17.47 -7.06 -10.89
CA ILE A 273 -17.86 -7.29 -9.49
C ILE A 273 -19.29 -7.84 -9.43
N GLY A 274 -19.43 -9.06 -8.91
CA GLY A 274 -20.72 -9.73 -8.83
C GLY A 274 -21.05 -10.53 -10.09
N GLY A 275 -22.33 -10.85 -10.30
CA GLY A 275 -22.75 -11.68 -11.42
C GLY A 275 -22.73 -10.96 -12.76
N GLY A 276 -22.53 -11.72 -13.83
CA GLY A 276 -22.65 -11.24 -15.21
C GLY A 276 -23.35 -12.26 -16.09
N GLY A 277 -23.70 -11.86 -17.30
CA GLY A 277 -24.40 -12.73 -18.26
C GLY A 277 -25.81 -12.23 -18.58
N GLU A 278 -26.65 -13.09 -19.15
CA GLU A 278 -27.95 -12.66 -19.68
C GLU A 278 -28.86 -12.06 -18.60
N ASP A 279 -28.95 -12.70 -17.43
CA ASP A 279 -29.85 -12.28 -16.36
C ASP A 279 -29.25 -11.21 -15.43
N CYS A 280 -27.95 -10.94 -15.57
CA CYS A 280 -27.23 -9.94 -14.78
C CYS A 280 -26.88 -8.69 -15.57
N ASN A 281 -27.52 -8.49 -16.71
CA ASN A 281 -27.24 -7.40 -17.64
C ASN A 281 -25.75 -7.33 -18.03
N ARG A 282 -25.22 -8.45 -18.53
CA ARG A 282 -23.92 -8.52 -19.23
C ARG A 282 -22.71 -8.29 -18.31
N ALA A 283 -21.67 -7.59 -18.76
CA ALA A 283 -20.36 -7.49 -18.09
C ALA A 283 -19.78 -6.05 -18.10
N ASP A 284 -20.64 -5.05 -18.12
CA ASP A 284 -20.36 -3.60 -18.18
C ASP A 284 -20.24 -2.92 -16.79
N HIS A 285 -19.92 -3.68 -15.74
CA HIS A 285 -19.87 -3.17 -14.38
C HIS A 285 -18.60 -3.60 -13.63
N GLY A 286 -18.19 -2.80 -12.65
CA GLY A 286 -17.00 -3.02 -11.85
C GLY A 286 -15.90 -2.00 -12.14
N ILE A 287 -14.67 -2.47 -12.38
CA ILE A 287 -13.48 -1.64 -12.63
C ILE A 287 -12.95 -1.90 -14.04
N GLY A 288 -12.55 -0.83 -14.71
CA GLY A 288 -11.99 -0.85 -16.05
C GLY A 288 -12.99 -1.36 -17.08
N ILE A 289 -14.07 -0.61 -17.26
CA ILE A 289 -15.23 -1.03 -18.04
C ILE A 289 -15.23 -0.40 -19.43
N THR A 290 -15.73 -1.14 -20.42
CA THR A 290 -15.90 -0.65 -21.79
C THR A 290 -17.16 -1.20 -22.44
N GLU A 291 -17.88 -0.34 -23.16
CA GLU A 291 -18.97 -0.70 -24.09
C GLU A 291 -18.56 -0.51 -25.55
N ARG A 292 -17.26 -0.38 -25.83
CA ARG A 292 -16.80 -0.70 -27.19
C ARG A 292 -17.31 -2.11 -27.42
N ASN A 293 -18.04 -2.34 -28.51
CA ASN A 293 -18.71 -3.59 -28.93
C ASN A 293 -17.79 -4.83 -29.02
N SER A 294 -16.94 -5.01 -28.02
CA SER A 294 -15.70 -5.76 -27.95
C SER A 294 -14.93 -5.40 -26.67
N ALA A 295 -14.43 -6.43 -26.01
CA ALA A 295 -13.53 -6.43 -24.86
C ALA A 295 -12.13 -5.85 -25.11
N MET A 296 -11.98 -4.55 -25.38
CA MET A 296 -10.67 -3.95 -25.69
C MET A 296 -10.49 -2.51 -25.20
N PHE A 297 -9.22 -2.09 -25.04
CA PHE A 297 -8.86 -0.70 -24.72
C PHE A 297 -9.01 0.27 -25.92
N GLY A 298 -8.94 1.58 -25.64
CA GLY A 298 -8.72 2.64 -26.64
C GLY A 298 -9.92 2.95 -27.54
N GLY A 299 -11.13 2.91 -26.99
CA GLY A 299 -12.31 3.52 -27.62
C GLY A 299 -12.25 5.06 -27.55
N GLU A 300 -13.05 5.73 -28.38
CA GLU A 300 -13.24 7.20 -28.32
C GLU A 300 -14.43 7.58 -27.43
N GLU A 301 -15.35 6.64 -27.17
CA GLU A 301 -16.53 6.81 -26.31
C GLU A 301 -16.74 5.53 -25.45
N ASP A 302 -17.40 5.66 -24.29
CA ASP A 302 -17.91 4.54 -23.45
C ASP A 302 -16.92 3.63 -22.73
N TYR A 303 -15.98 4.23 -22.01
CA TYR A 303 -15.17 3.53 -21.01
C TYR A 303 -15.11 4.34 -19.74
N TYR A 304 -14.96 3.67 -18.61
CA TYR A 304 -14.83 4.29 -17.30
C TYR A 304 -13.84 3.50 -16.46
N ASP A 305 -13.17 4.18 -15.53
CA ASP A 305 -12.26 3.47 -14.62
C ASP A 305 -13.05 2.60 -13.66
N PHE A 306 -14.31 2.96 -13.36
CA PHE A 306 -15.29 2.11 -12.68
C PHE A 306 -16.73 2.60 -12.86
N GLY A 307 -17.72 1.73 -12.60
CA GLY A 307 -19.14 2.07 -12.67
C GLY A 307 -20.04 0.90 -13.04
N ASP A 308 -21.34 1.17 -13.21
CA ASP A 308 -22.33 0.28 -13.81
C ASP A 308 -22.92 1.04 -15.03
N ILE A 309 -22.73 0.57 -16.26
CA ILE A 309 -23.10 1.37 -17.46
C ILE A 309 -24.54 1.13 -17.94
N ASP A 310 -25.20 0.10 -17.42
CA ASP A 310 -26.61 -0.28 -17.58
C ASP A 310 -27.64 0.86 -17.78
N ASN A 311 -27.37 2.11 -17.34
CA ASN A 311 -28.24 3.27 -17.57
C ASN A 311 -27.50 4.61 -17.86
N TYR A 312 -26.78 4.69 -18.99
CA TYR A 312 -26.33 5.92 -19.66
C TYR A 312 -25.15 6.70 -19.05
N LYS A 313 -24.28 7.10 -19.99
CA LYS A 313 -23.06 7.95 -20.00
C LYS A 313 -22.85 9.05 -18.91
N SER A 314 -23.84 9.48 -18.14
CA SER A 314 -23.75 10.74 -17.37
C SER A 314 -23.45 10.62 -15.87
N ASN A 315 -23.46 9.41 -15.28
CA ASN A 315 -23.49 9.26 -13.81
C ASN A 315 -22.30 8.51 -13.22
N ALA A 316 -21.25 8.24 -14.01
CA ALA A 316 -20.01 7.71 -13.46
C ALA A 316 -19.50 8.66 -12.37
N PRO A 317 -19.42 8.21 -11.11
CA PRO A 317 -19.22 9.11 -9.99
C PRO A 317 -17.81 9.70 -10.03
N SER A 318 -17.73 11.02 -9.90
CA SER A 318 -16.48 11.79 -9.81
C SER A 318 -16.22 12.37 -8.43
N SER A 319 -17.19 12.28 -7.51
CA SER A 319 -17.06 12.77 -6.13
C SER A 319 -16.27 11.83 -5.22
N TYR A 320 -16.03 10.59 -5.66
CA TYR A 320 -15.19 9.60 -5.00
C TYR A 320 -14.52 8.72 -6.05
N SER A 321 -13.55 7.95 -5.60
CA SER A 321 -12.81 6.98 -6.39
C SER A 321 -12.74 5.65 -5.66
N LEU A 322 -12.36 4.59 -6.37
CA LEU A 322 -12.12 3.28 -5.77
C LEU A 322 -10.63 3.07 -5.53
N ASN A 323 -10.25 2.81 -4.28
CA ASN A 323 -8.89 2.43 -3.91
C ASN A 323 -8.76 0.90 -3.91
N LEU A 324 -7.65 0.40 -4.46
CA LEU A 324 -7.29 -1.00 -4.43
C LEU A 324 -6.11 -1.23 -3.48
N TRP A 325 -6.25 -2.23 -2.62
CA TRP A 325 -5.29 -2.54 -1.58
C TRP A 325 -4.89 -4.00 -1.62
N VAL A 326 -3.65 -4.34 -1.28
CA VAL A 326 -3.17 -5.73 -1.17
C VAL A 326 -2.60 -6.05 0.19
N ARG A 327 -2.64 -7.33 0.57
CA ARG A 327 -2.07 -7.85 1.82
C ARG A 327 -1.58 -9.28 1.66
#